data_AF-A0AAV7BQE0-F1
#
_entry.id   AF-A0AAV7BQE0-F1
#
_cell.length_a   1.000
_cell.length_b   1.000
_cell.length_c   1.000
_cell.angle_alpha   90.00
_cell.angle_beta   90.00
_cell.angle_gamma   90.00
#
_symmetry.space_group_name_H-M   'P 1'
#
loop_
_entity.id
_entity.type
_entity.pdbx_description
1 polymer ?
#
loop_
_entity_poly.entity_id
_entity_poly.type
_entity_poly.pdbx_seq_one_letter_code
_entity_poly.pdbx_strand_id
1 'polypeptide(L)'
;MLSWKLPRLLNVHQVPKVFHEDSIICGYRSPTCSATACVLSLFQLTNETLNIWTHFIPTWYFLWRLLALLSSPGSYHDPYLWPLFVYLLSCCIYPLMSTCAHTFSVMSTQARHICFFLDYGALSMYSLGSAIAYSAYIFPDRWVNSTFHLWFVSWAVFNTIISTGMSCYSRLGLPILHYNQHQIERFPEEARPRLSKVLRVTAFAYPYLFDSIPVFYRVRLGRTLGGDVMISINKLDEFLSIKL
;
A
#
# COMPACT_ATOMS: atom_id res chain seq x y z
N MET A 1 16.76 31.85 -19.97
CA MET A 1 16.02 31.56 -18.72
C MET A 1 14.89 30.59 -19.04
N LEU A 2 15.00 29.31 -18.66
CA LEU A 2 13.86 28.38 -18.74
C LEU A 2 12.87 28.81 -17.64
N SER A 3 11.84 29.58 -18.00
CA SER A 3 10.69 29.79 -17.13
C SER A 3 9.88 28.50 -17.16
N TRP A 4 10.14 27.59 -16.22
CA TRP A 4 9.31 26.40 -16.00
C TRP A 4 7.89 26.84 -15.64
N LYS A 5 7.03 27.01 -16.65
CA LYS A 5 5.62 27.33 -16.42
C LYS A 5 4.96 26.12 -15.78
N LEU A 6 4.66 26.25 -14.48
CA LEU A 6 3.86 25.26 -13.77
C LEU A 6 2.47 25.14 -14.45
N PRO A 7 1.92 23.92 -14.55
CA PRO A 7 0.59 23.73 -15.13
C PRO A 7 -0.48 24.56 -14.39
N ARG A 8 -1.45 25.08 -15.14
CA ARG A 8 -2.62 25.74 -14.54
C ARG A 8 -3.45 24.72 -13.76
N LEU A 9 -3.86 25.08 -12.55
CA LEU A 9 -4.80 24.29 -11.74
C LEU A 9 -6.24 24.62 -12.10
N LEU A 10 -7.09 23.61 -11.96
CA LEU A 10 -8.49 23.61 -12.36
C LEU A 10 -9.40 23.47 -11.14
N ASN A 11 -10.61 24.01 -11.28
CA ASN A 11 -11.73 23.75 -10.37
C ASN A 11 -12.47 22.48 -10.78
N VAL A 12 -13.21 21.89 -9.84
CA VAL A 12 -13.93 20.62 -10.04
C VAL A 12 -14.84 20.63 -11.27
N HIS A 13 -15.52 21.74 -11.56
CA HIS A 13 -16.41 21.88 -12.72
C HIS A 13 -15.68 21.85 -14.08
N GLN A 14 -14.37 22.05 -14.08
CA GLN A 14 -13.53 22.06 -15.30
C GLN A 14 -12.91 20.69 -15.60
N VAL A 15 -13.17 19.70 -14.74
CA VAL A 15 -12.56 18.37 -14.80
C VAL A 15 -13.67 17.33 -14.99
N PRO A 16 -13.44 16.24 -15.75
CA PRO A 16 -14.41 15.16 -15.88
C PRO A 16 -14.69 14.46 -14.55
N LYS A 17 -15.92 13.96 -14.36
CA LYS A 17 -16.38 13.31 -13.12
C LYS A 17 -15.51 12.16 -12.63
N VAL A 18 -14.90 11.40 -13.54
CA VAL A 18 -13.99 10.27 -13.20
C VAL A 18 -12.75 10.70 -12.40
N PHE A 19 -12.38 11.99 -12.42
CA PHE A 19 -11.28 12.54 -11.63
C PHE A 19 -11.76 13.34 -10.41
N HIS A 20 -13.07 13.44 -10.18
CA HIS A 20 -13.60 14.13 -9.00
C HIS A 20 -13.31 13.32 -7.75
N GLU A 21 -13.03 14.05 -6.68
CA GLU A 21 -12.82 13.48 -5.36
C GLU A 21 -13.86 14.11 -4.43
N ASP A 22 -14.41 13.31 -3.51
CA ASP A 22 -15.49 13.76 -2.63
C ASP A 22 -15.05 15.00 -1.84
N SER A 23 -15.85 16.07 -1.91
CA SER A 23 -15.63 17.33 -1.19
C SER A 23 -14.40 18.16 -1.60
N ILE A 24 -13.76 17.85 -2.74
CA ILE A 24 -12.66 18.66 -3.29
C ILE A 24 -13.19 19.56 -4.42
N ILE A 25 -13.07 20.89 -4.25
CA ILE A 25 -13.63 21.88 -5.18
C ILE A 25 -12.59 22.49 -6.14
N CYS A 26 -11.31 22.45 -5.81
CA CYS A 26 -10.23 23.09 -6.57
C CYS A 26 -8.88 22.38 -6.41
N GLY A 27 -7.88 22.84 -7.17
CA GLY A 27 -6.51 22.32 -7.08
C GLY A 27 -6.22 21.14 -8.01
N TYR A 28 -7.12 20.84 -8.94
CA TYR A 28 -6.98 19.74 -9.88
C TYR A 28 -5.95 20.04 -10.97
N ARG A 29 -5.23 19.01 -11.40
CA ARG A 29 -4.35 19.06 -12.57
C ARG A 29 -5.14 18.73 -13.84
N SER A 30 -4.64 19.15 -15.01
CA SER A 30 -5.29 18.89 -16.29
C SER A 30 -5.28 17.38 -16.63
N PRO A 31 -6.42 16.73 -16.96
CA PRO A 31 -6.55 15.29 -17.26
C PRO A 31 -5.79 14.73 -18.48
N THR A 32 -4.82 15.48 -18.99
CA THR A 32 -4.00 15.20 -20.18
C THR A 32 -2.57 15.71 -19.99
N CYS A 33 -2.15 15.90 -18.73
CA CYS A 33 -0.80 16.33 -18.42
C CYS A 33 0.24 15.34 -18.98
N SER A 34 1.32 15.87 -19.56
CA SER A 34 2.49 15.04 -19.88
C SER A 34 3.11 14.48 -18.61
N ALA A 35 3.89 13.40 -18.74
CA ALA A 35 4.66 12.84 -17.61
C ALA A 35 5.57 13.91 -16.98
N THR A 36 6.19 14.75 -17.80
CA THR A 36 7.01 15.88 -17.33
C THR A 36 6.21 16.89 -16.53
N ALA A 37 5.01 17.26 -16.96
CA ALA A 37 4.12 18.14 -16.22
C ALA A 37 3.67 17.51 -14.89
N CYS A 38 3.46 16.20 -14.85
CA CYS A 38 3.14 15.47 -13.62
C CYS A 38 4.30 15.54 -12.61
N VAL A 39 5.54 15.32 -13.06
CA VAL A 39 6.73 15.45 -12.20
C VAL A 39 6.93 16.89 -11.72
N LEU A 40 6.77 17.88 -12.60
CA LEU A 40 6.85 19.29 -12.19
C LEU A 40 5.77 19.67 -11.17
N SER A 41 4.60 19.02 -11.22
CA SER A 41 3.51 19.26 -10.27
C SER A 41 3.80 18.82 -8.84
N LEU A 42 4.87 18.04 -8.60
CA LEU A 42 5.33 17.68 -7.25
C LEU A 42 5.69 18.93 -6.42
N PHE A 43 6.14 19.98 -7.09
CA PHE A 43 6.53 21.26 -6.49
C PHE A 43 5.41 22.32 -6.57
N GLN A 44 4.18 21.89 -6.90
CA GLN A 44 3.01 22.74 -6.94
C GLN A 44 1.99 22.25 -5.89
N LEU A 45 1.31 23.19 -5.23
CA LEU A 45 0.23 22.84 -4.31
C LEU A 45 -1.03 22.45 -5.10
N THR A 46 -1.31 21.16 -5.14
CA THR A 46 -2.43 20.53 -5.85
C THR A 46 -3.29 19.74 -4.87
N ASN A 47 -4.45 19.26 -5.32
CA ASN A 47 -5.31 18.38 -4.53
C ASN A 47 -4.64 17.03 -4.16
N GLU A 48 -3.54 16.67 -4.83
CA GLU A 48 -2.80 15.43 -4.60
C GLU A 48 -1.47 15.63 -3.85
N THR A 49 -1.08 16.87 -3.52
CA THR A 49 0.25 17.16 -2.93
C THR A 49 0.48 16.37 -1.65
N LEU A 50 -0.50 16.33 -0.74
CA LEU A 50 -0.35 15.55 0.48
C LEU A 50 -0.29 14.04 0.19
N ASN A 51 -1.13 13.51 -0.70
CA ASN A 51 -1.11 12.09 -1.07
C ASN A 51 0.25 11.66 -1.62
N ILE A 52 0.86 12.51 -2.45
CA ILE A 52 2.19 12.28 -3.02
C ILE A 52 3.26 12.35 -1.91
N TRP A 53 3.37 13.48 -1.20
CA TRP A 53 4.52 13.71 -0.31
C TRP A 53 4.50 12.81 0.94
N THR A 54 3.31 12.47 1.44
CA THR A 54 3.17 11.55 2.59
C THR A 54 3.65 10.14 2.29
N HIS A 55 3.70 9.71 1.03
CA HIS A 55 4.27 8.43 0.62
C HIS A 55 5.69 8.58 0.05
N PHE A 56 5.98 9.70 -0.62
CA PHE A 56 7.30 9.94 -1.20
C PHE A 56 8.40 9.98 -0.14
N ILE A 57 8.17 10.68 0.99
CA ILE A 57 9.17 10.78 2.06
C ILE A 57 9.46 9.42 2.71
N PRO A 58 8.45 8.63 3.16
CA PRO A 58 8.69 7.29 3.70
C PRO A 58 9.41 6.34 2.73
N THR A 59 9.18 6.46 1.42
CA THR A 59 9.87 5.63 0.41
C THR A 59 11.39 5.72 0.56
N TRP A 60 11.92 6.94 0.69
CA TRP A 60 13.36 7.16 0.86
C TRP A 60 13.87 6.71 2.21
N TYR A 61 13.07 6.90 3.27
CA TYR A 61 13.41 6.41 4.61
C TYR A 61 13.56 4.88 4.62
N PHE A 62 12.58 4.14 4.10
CA PHE A 62 12.63 2.67 4.08
C PHE A 62 13.69 2.15 3.11
N LEU A 63 13.90 2.83 1.98
CA LEU A 63 14.99 2.48 1.06
C LEU A 63 16.35 2.61 1.75
N TRP A 64 16.57 3.69 2.51
CA TRP A 64 17.79 3.83 3.29
C TRP A 64 17.95 2.70 4.32
N ARG A 65 16.89 2.33 5.05
CA ARG A 65 16.93 1.20 6.00
C ARG A 65 17.23 -0.14 5.31
N LEU A 66 16.65 -0.38 4.13
CA LEU A 66 16.91 -1.58 3.34
C LEU A 66 18.37 -1.62 2.86
N LEU A 67 18.90 -0.52 2.33
CA LEU A 67 20.28 -0.43 1.86
C LEU A 67 21.28 -0.58 3.01
N ALA A 68 20.98 -0.02 4.18
CA ALA A 68 21.76 -0.21 5.39
C ALA A 68 21.83 -1.70 5.79
N LEU A 69 20.70 -2.40 5.79
CA LEU A 69 20.65 -3.84 6.08
C LEU A 69 21.42 -4.67 5.05
N LEU A 70 21.28 -4.35 3.77
CA LEU A 70 22.00 -5.03 2.68
C LEU A 70 23.52 -4.78 2.73
N SER A 71 23.94 -3.63 3.26
CA SER A 71 25.36 -3.26 3.39
C SER A 71 26.02 -3.87 4.63
N SER A 72 25.23 -4.40 5.58
CA SER A 72 25.76 -5.10 6.76
C SER A 72 26.46 -6.41 6.35
N PRO A 73 27.73 -6.63 6.74
CA PRO A 73 28.45 -7.85 6.41
C PRO A 73 27.70 -9.12 6.85
N GLY A 74 27.56 -10.08 5.94
CA GLY A 74 26.92 -11.38 6.20
C GLY A 74 25.39 -11.37 6.29
N SER A 75 24.71 -10.23 6.08
CA SER A 75 23.26 -10.13 6.26
C SER A 75 22.44 -11.06 5.33
N TYR A 76 22.89 -11.24 4.09
CA TYR A 76 22.24 -12.13 3.12
C TYR A 76 22.47 -13.62 3.41
N HIS A 77 23.47 -13.96 4.21
CA HIS A 77 23.76 -15.34 4.63
C HIS A 77 22.99 -15.79 5.87
N ASP A 78 22.38 -14.86 6.61
CA ASP A 78 21.57 -15.17 7.79
C ASP A 78 20.08 -15.35 7.44
N PRO A 79 19.54 -16.58 7.48
CA PRO A 79 18.12 -16.83 7.19
C PRO A 79 17.17 -16.12 8.14
N TYR A 80 17.63 -15.78 9.36
CA TYR A 80 16.84 -15.04 10.33
C TYR A 80 16.45 -13.65 9.82
N LEU A 81 17.22 -13.04 8.91
CA LEU A 81 16.96 -11.71 8.37
C LEU A 81 16.06 -11.70 7.12
N TRP A 82 15.80 -12.85 6.50
CA TRP A 82 15.00 -12.93 5.28
C TRP A 82 13.58 -12.38 5.42
N PRO A 83 12.83 -12.68 6.50
CA PRO A 83 11.52 -12.06 6.74
C PRO A 83 11.59 -10.53 6.82
N LEU A 84 12.64 -9.99 7.46
CA LEU A 84 12.88 -8.55 7.55
C LEU A 84 13.19 -7.93 6.18
N PHE A 85 13.98 -8.60 5.33
CA PHE A 85 14.24 -8.15 3.96
C PHE A 85 12.96 -8.03 3.14
N VAL A 86 12.12 -9.07 3.17
CA VAL A 86 10.83 -9.08 2.45
C VAL A 86 9.92 -7.96 2.95
N TYR A 87 9.84 -7.77 4.27
CA TYR A 87 9.07 -6.69 4.87
C TYR A 87 9.59 -5.31 4.45
N LEU A 88 10.89 -5.03 4.58
CA LEU A 88 11.47 -3.74 4.21
C LEU A 88 11.36 -3.45 2.71
N LEU A 89 11.54 -4.46 1.86
CA LEU A 89 11.30 -4.35 0.43
C LEU A 89 9.85 -3.94 0.15
N SER A 90 8.88 -4.57 0.81
CA SER A 90 7.47 -4.20 0.67
C SER A 90 7.18 -2.77 1.19
N CYS A 91 7.86 -2.33 2.27
CA CYS A 91 7.79 -0.96 2.78
C CYS A 91 8.39 0.09 1.82
N CYS A 92 9.23 -0.33 0.87
CA CYS A 92 9.73 0.55 -0.20
C CYS A 92 8.75 0.58 -1.37
N ILE A 93 8.30 -0.60 -1.82
CA ILE A 93 7.46 -0.74 -3.02
C ILE A 93 6.10 -0.08 -2.81
N TYR A 94 5.44 -0.29 -1.67
CA TYR A 94 4.10 0.28 -1.42
C TYR A 94 4.06 1.81 -1.54
N PRO A 95 4.78 2.58 -0.72
CA PRO A 95 4.71 4.04 -0.80
C PRO A 95 5.26 4.59 -2.13
N LEU A 96 6.20 3.90 -2.78
CA LEU A 96 6.65 4.27 -4.13
C LEU A 96 5.51 4.15 -5.15
N MET A 97 4.81 3.01 -5.17
CA MET A 97 3.69 2.81 -6.10
C MET A 97 2.53 3.76 -5.83
N SER A 98 2.22 4.03 -4.55
CA SER A 98 1.23 5.05 -4.15
C SER A 98 1.62 6.45 -4.65
N THR A 99 2.88 6.87 -4.44
CA THR A 99 3.39 8.16 -4.94
C THR A 99 3.27 8.26 -6.46
N CYS A 100 3.71 7.21 -7.18
CA CYS A 100 3.58 7.13 -8.63
C CYS A 100 2.11 7.23 -9.06
N ALA A 101 1.20 6.55 -8.37
CA ALA A 101 -0.20 6.57 -8.72
C ALA A 101 -0.83 7.96 -8.58
N HIS A 102 -0.58 8.64 -7.47
CA HIS A 102 -1.05 10.00 -7.28
C HIS A 102 -0.34 11.00 -8.19
N THR A 103 0.89 10.73 -8.63
CA THR A 103 1.61 11.60 -9.57
C THR A 103 1.08 11.47 -11.00
N PHE A 104 0.96 10.25 -11.52
CA PHE A 104 0.73 9.98 -12.95
C PHE A 104 -0.72 9.62 -13.31
N SER A 105 -1.60 9.40 -12.34
CA SER A 105 -3.01 9.07 -12.62
C SER A 105 -3.77 10.14 -13.41
N VAL A 106 -3.28 11.38 -13.45
CA VAL A 106 -3.92 12.48 -14.19
C VAL A 106 -3.54 12.52 -15.67
N MET A 107 -2.61 11.68 -16.15
CA MET A 107 -2.18 11.67 -17.55
C MET A 107 -3.27 11.21 -18.52
N SER A 108 -4.09 10.25 -18.09
CA SER A 108 -5.25 9.74 -18.82
C SER A 108 -6.09 8.84 -17.92
N THR A 109 -7.31 8.49 -18.35
CA THR A 109 -8.15 7.51 -17.65
C THR A 109 -7.48 6.13 -17.59
N GLN A 110 -6.81 5.71 -18.66
CA GLN A 110 -6.06 4.44 -18.67
C GLN A 110 -4.89 4.46 -17.68
N ALA A 111 -4.10 5.55 -17.68
CA ALA A 111 -3.01 5.72 -16.74
C ALA A 111 -3.51 5.68 -15.29
N ARG A 112 -4.65 6.34 -14.99
CA ARG A 112 -5.33 6.25 -13.69
C ARG A 112 -5.59 4.80 -13.29
N HIS A 113 -6.12 3.96 -14.17
CA HIS A 113 -6.42 2.57 -13.83
C HIS A 113 -5.15 1.77 -13.55
N ILE A 114 -4.15 1.84 -14.45
CA ILE A 114 -2.88 1.12 -14.30
C ILE A 114 -2.17 1.53 -13.01
N CYS A 115 -2.03 2.84 -12.78
CA CYS A 115 -1.41 3.41 -11.60
C CYS A 115 -2.00 2.87 -10.31
N PHE A 116 -3.32 2.91 -10.18
CA PHE A 116 -3.98 2.46 -8.95
C PHE A 116 -4.04 0.92 -8.83
N PHE A 117 -3.97 0.16 -9.93
CA PHE A 117 -3.78 -1.29 -9.83
C PHE A 117 -2.41 -1.65 -9.26
N LEU A 118 -1.36 -0.93 -9.68
CA LEU A 118 -0.02 -1.10 -9.12
C LEU A 118 0.00 -0.72 -7.63
N ASP A 119 -0.65 0.38 -7.26
CA ASP A 119 -0.81 0.79 -5.86
C ASP A 119 -1.52 -0.27 -5.01
N TYR A 120 -2.67 -0.79 -5.47
CA TYR A 120 -3.43 -1.83 -4.77
C TYR A 120 -2.67 -3.15 -4.63
N GLY A 121 -1.94 -3.55 -5.67
CA GLY A 121 -1.07 -4.71 -5.62
C GLY A 121 0.06 -4.52 -4.61
N ALA A 122 0.69 -3.34 -4.62
CA ALA A 122 1.78 -3.02 -3.70
C ALA A 122 1.31 -2.95 -2.23
N LEU A 123 0.12 -2.41 -1.97
CA LEU A 123 -0.50 -2.44 -0.63
C LEU A 123 -0.76 -3.88 -0.16
N SER A 124 -1.25 -4.75 -1.05
CA SER A 124 -1.46 -6.17 -0.72
C SER A 124 -0.13 -6.89 -0.45
N MET A 125 0.91 -6.60 -1.23
CA MET A 125 2.27 -7.11 -0.98
C MET A 125 2.85 -6.62 0.35
N TYR A 126 2.55 -5.39 0.75
CA TYR A 126 2.93 -4.86 2.06
C TYR A 126 2.24 -5.62 3.21
N SER A 127 0.95 -5.95 3.05
CA SER A 127 0.23 -6.84 3.99
C SER A 127 0.96 -8.19 4.12
N LEU A 128 1.28 -8.83 2.99
CA LEU A 128 2.02 -10.10 2.97
C LEU A 128 3.39 -9.99 3.63
N GLY A 129 4.17 -8.95 3.31
CA GLY A 129 5.47 -8.70 3.93
C GLY A 129 5.36 -8.55 5.44
N SER A 130 4.30 -7.86 5.91
CA SER A 130 3.99 -7.73 7.33
C SER A 130 3.66 -9.07 7.97
N ALA A 131 2.81 -9.89 7.33
CA ALA A 131 2.48 -11.23 7.81
C ALA A 131 3.71 -12.14 7.92
N ILE A 132 4.61 -12.11 6.94
CA ILE A 132 5.87 -12.88 6.96
C ILE A 132 6.74 -12.45 8.16
N ALA A 133 6.93 -11.14 8.36
CA ALA A 133 7.67 -10.63 9.51
C ALA A 133 7.00 -10.97 10.85
N TYR A 134 5.66 -10.88 10.93
CA TYR A 134 4.93 -11.21 12.14
C TYR A 134 4.99 -12.70 12.46
N SER A 135 4.92 -13.58 11.46
CA SER A 135 5.13 -15.01 11.63
C SER A 135 6.51 -15.30 12.23
N ALA A 136 7.55 -14.60 11.75
CA ALA A 136 8.92 -14.83 12.19
C ALA A 136 9.23 -14.26 13.58
N TYR A 137 8.76 -13.05 13.89
CA TYR A 137 9.23 -12.28 15.06
C TYR A 137 8.16 -12.00 16.11
N ILE A 138 6.88 -12.04 15.75
CA ILE A 138 5.77 -11.57 16.61
C ILE A 138 4.87 -12.72 17.08
N PHE A 139 4.92 -13.90 16.48
CA PHE A 139 4.08 -15.00 16.94
C PHE A 139 4.33 -15.33 18.43
N PRO A 140 3.29 -15.49 19.26
CA PRO A 140 3.46 -15.85 20.67
C PRO A 140 4.09 -17.23 20.81
N ASP A 141 4.99 -17.42 21.77
CA ASP A 141 5.74 -18.67 21.94
C ASP A 141 4.83 -19.90 22.04
N ARG A 142 3.68 -19.77 22.71
CA ARG A 142 2.65 -20.82 22.84
C ARG A 142 1.93 -21.19 21.54
N TRP A 143 2.04 -20.38 20.50
CA TRP A 143 1.45 -20.62 19.18
C TRP A 143 2.48 -21.03 18.14
N VAL A 144 3.77 -20.85 18.41
CA VAL A 144 4.84 -21.35 17.55
C VAL A 144 4.66 -22.87 17.40
N ASN A 145 4.81 -23.37 16.17
CA ASN A 145 4.54 -24.76 15.76
C ASN A 145 3.10 -25.27 15.91
N SER A 146 2.13 -24.40 16.24
CA SER A 146 0.71 -24.76 16.15
C SER A 146 0.24 -24.84 14.70
N THR A 147 -0.89 -25.51 14.46
CA THR A 147 -1.55 -25.55 13.15
C THR A 147 -1.85 -24.16 12.61
N PHE A 148 -2.22 -23.20 13.47
CA PHE A 148 -2.46 -21.82 13.03
C PHE A 148 -1.19 -21.16 12.50
N HIS A 149 -0.06 -21.30 13.21
CA HIS A 149 1.22 -20.76 12.76
C HIS A 149 1.69 -21.37 11.43
N LEU A 150 1.56 -22.69 11.28
CA LEU A 150 1.94 -23.42 10.06
C LEU A 150 1.20 -22.91 8.82
N TRP A 151 -0.09 -22.60 8.93
CA TRP A 151 -0.91 -22.14 7.81
C TRP A 151 -0.98 -20.62 7.66
N PHE A 152 -0.48 -19.86 8.63
CA PHE A 152 -0.65 -18.40 8.69
C PHE A 152 -0.14 -17.69 7.43
N VAL A 153 1.09 -17.97 7.01
CA VAL A 153 1.68 -17.34 5.81
C VAL A 153 0.96 -17.78 4.54
N SER A 154 0.55 -19.05 4.42
CA SER A 154 -0.23 -19.54 3.27
C SER A 154 -1.57 -18.82 3.16
N TRP A 155 -2.25 -18.57 4.27
CA TRP A 155 -3.47 -17.77 4.31
C TRP A 155 -3.21 -16.30 3.96
N ALA A 156 -2.10 -15.71 4.41
CA ALA A 156 -1.72 -14.36 4.03
C ALA A 156 -1.46 -14.24 2.51
N VAL A 157 -0.83 -15.23 1.89
CA VAL A 157 -0.65 -15.31 0.43
C VAL A 157 -2.01 -15.39 -0.28
N PHE A 158 -2.90 -16.26 0.18
CA PHE A 158 -4.26 -16.35 -0.37
C PHE A 158 -5.01 -15.02 -0.25
N ASN A 159 -4.97 -14.39 0.92
CA ASN A 159 -5.58 -13.09 1.19
C ASN A 159 -5.03 -12.01 0.24
N THR A 160 -3.73 -12.02 -0.03
CA THR A 160 -3.05 -11.08 -0.94
C THR A 160 -3.57 -11.19 -2.37
N ILE A 161 -3.75 -12.42 -2.87
CA ILE A 161 -4.28 -12.67 -4.22
C ILE A 161 -5.72 -12.17 -4.31
N ILE A 162 -6.54 -12.52 -3.32
CA ILE A 162 -7.96 -12.17 -3.28
C ILE A 162 -8.15 -10.66 -3.08
N SER A 163 -7.38 -10.01 -2.19
CA SER A 163 -7.45 -8.56 -1.97
C SER A 163 -7.04 -7.77 -3.21
N THR A 164 -5.96 -8.20 -3.89
CA THR A 164 -5.50 -7.57 -5.15
C THR A 164 -6.56 -7.72 -6.23
N GLY A 165 -7.12 -8.93 -6.39
CA GLY A 165 -8.19 -9.18 -7.36
C GLY A 165 -9.42 -8.31 -7.08
N MET A 166 -9.97 -8.38 -5.87
CA MET A 166 -11.17 -7.62 -5.47
C MET A 166 -10.97 -6.11 -5.61
N SER A 167 -9.81 -5.58 -5.19
CA SER A 167 -9.54 -4.14 -5.27
C SER A 167 -9.42 -3.65 -6.72
N CYS A 168 -8.72 -4.40 -7.60
CA CYS A 168 -8.64 -4.08 -9.03
C CYS A 168 -10.01 -4.21 -9.73
N TYR A 169 -10.75 -5.30 -9.49
CA TYR A 169 -12.09 -5.48 -10.06
C TYR A 169 -13.09 -4.44 -9.56
N SER A 170 -12.98 -3.96 -8.30
CA SER A 170 -13.84 -2.89 -7.79
C SER A 170 -13.77 -1.61 -8.63
N ARG A 171 -12.63 -1.34 -9.26
CA ARG A 171 -12.37 -0.17 -10.12
C ARG A 171 -12.73 -0.43 -11.58
N LEU A 172 -12.61 -1.67 -12.06
CA LEU A 172 -13.07 -2.06 -13.41
C LEU A 172 -14.58 -2.26 -13.50
N GLY A 173 -15.26 -2.47 -12.36
CA GLY A 173 -16.62 -2.98 -12.30
C GLY A 173 -16.65 -4.46 -11.95
N LEU A 174 -17.55 -4.85 -11.03
CA LEU A 174 -17.79 -6.26 -10.71
C LEU A 174 -18.32 -7.00 -11.96
N PRO A 175 -17.74 -8.16 -12.32
CA PRO A 175 -18.35 -9.03 -13.32
C PRO A 175 -19.54 -9.76 -12.66
N ILE A 176 -20.70 -9.10 -12.56
CA ILE A 176 -21.93 -9.81 -12.17
C ILE A 176 -22.56 -10.37 -13.45
N LEU A 177 -22.37 -11.68 -13.67
CA LEU A 177 -23.28 -12.59 -14.37
C LEU A 177 -24.17 -11.96 -15.45
N HIS A 178 -23.59 -11.60 -16.59
CA HIS A 178 -24.25 -11.67 -17.90
C HIS A 178 -23.15 -11.75 -18.96
N TYR A 179 -22.72 -12.97 -19.27
CA TYR A 179 -21.94 -13.25 -20.48
C TYR A 179 -22.92 -13.20 -21.65
N ASN A 180 -23.15 -12.00 -22.19
CA ASN A 180 -23.84 -11.84 -23.46
C ASN A 180 -22.78 -11.51 -24.51
N GLN A 181 -22.68 -12.35 -25.54
CA GLN A 181 -21.54 -12.43 -26.47
C GLN A 181 -21.32 -11.15 -27.31
N HIS A 182 -22.17 -10.14 -27.16
CA HIS A 182 -22.15 -8.93 -27.98
C HIS A 182 -21.90 -7.61 -27.21
N GLN A 183 -21.94 -7.60 -25.87
CA GLN A 183 -21.57 -6.43 -25.05
C GLN A 183 -21.06 -6.87 -23.67
N ILE A 184 -19.75 -6.71 -23.44
CA ILE A 184 -19.18 -6.76 -22.09
C ILE A 184 -19.45 -5.39 -21.46
N GLU A 185 -20.66 -5.15 -20.95
CA GLU A 185 -20.90 -3.99 -20.09
C GLU A 185 -20.26 -4.24 -18.72
N ARG A 186 -18.98 -3.89 -18.61
CA ARG A 186 -18.38 -3.65 -17.29
C ARG A 186 -19.08 -2.44 -16.71
N PHE A 187 -19.88 -2.60 -15.66
CA PHE A 187 -20.41 -1.46 -14.91
C PHE A 187 -19.23 -0.62 -14.41
N PRO A 188 -18.98 0.58 -14.95
CA PRO A 188 -17.86 1.40 -14.49
C PRO A 188 -18.07 1.71 -13.01
N GLU A 189 -16.99 1.93 -12.24
CA GLU A 189 -17.03 2.42 -10.85
C GLU A 189 -18.04 3.58 -10.65
N GLU A 190 -18.26 4.36 -11.72
CA GLU A 190 -19.22 5.44 -11.85
C GLU A 190 -20.69 5.03 -11.61
N ALA A 191 -21.09 3.77 -11.85
CA ALA A 191 -22.45 3.29 -11.65
C ALA A 191 -22.81 3.03 -10.18
N ARG A 192 -21.85 2.59 -9.35
CA ARG A 192 -22.04 2.32 -7.91
C ARG A 192 -20.78 2.64 -7.09
N PRO A 193 -20.40 3.93 -6.96
CA PRO A 193 -19.14 4.33 -6.33
C PRO A 193 -19.03 3.89 -4.87
N ARG A 194 -20.16 3.90 -4.13
CA ARG A 194 -20.20 3.45 -2.73
C ARG A 194 -19.88 1.96 -2.59
N LEU A 195 -20.40 1.12 -3.48
CA LEU A 195 -20.16 -0.32 -3.43
C LEU A 195 -18.70 -0.64 -3.74
N SER A 196 -18.13 -0.04 -4.79
CA SER A 196 -16.71 -0.18 -5.13
C SER A 196 -15.80 0.25 -3.97
N LYS A 197 -16.13 1.37 -3.30
CA LYS A 197 -15.40 1.85 -2.12
C LYS A 197 -15.48 0.86 -0.96
N VAL A 198 -16.67 0.35 -0.63
CA VAL A 198 -16.86 -0.64 0.45
C VAL A 198 -16.10 -1.94 0.15
N LEU A 199 -16.18 -2.46 -1.08
CA LEU A 199 -15.45 -3.66 -1.48
C LEU A 199 -13.94 -3.48 -1.34
N ARG A 200 -13.41 -2.34 -1.79
CA ARG A 200 -11.98 -2.02 -1.70
C ARG A 200 -11.52 -1.86 -0.25
N VAL A 201 -12.28 -1.16 0.58
CA VAL A 201 -11.98 -1.02 2.01
C VAL A 201 -12.00 -2.39 2.70
N THR A 202 -13.00 -3.22 2.41
CA THR A 202 -13.10 -4.57 2.99
C THR A 202 -11.95 -5.46 2.53
N ALA A 203 -11.56 -5.37 1.26
CA ALA A 203 -10.47 -6.13 0.67
C ALA A 203 -9.12 -5.89 1.36
N PHE A 204 -8.90 -4.70 1.95
CA PHE A 204 -7.67 -4.39 2.68
C PHE A 204 -7.83 -4.47 4.21
N ALA A 205 -9.00 -4.14 4.75
CA ALA A 205 -9.26 -4.19 6.18
C ALA A 205 -9.22 -5.63 6.71
N TYR A 206 -9.77 -6.60 5.96
CA TYR A 206 -9.76 -8.00 6.39
C TYR A 206 -8.35 -8.59 6.49
N PRO A 207 -7.48 -8.53 5.45
CA PRO A 207 -6.10 -8.99 5.55
C PRO A 207 -5.33 -8.28 6.67
N TYR A 208 -5.49 -6.96 6.80
CA TYR A 208 -4.85 -6.20 7.88
C TYR A 208 -5.20 -6.73 9.28
N LEU A 209 -6.50 -7.00 9.53
CA LEU A 209 -6.96 -7.53 10.80
C LEU A 209 -6.46 -8.96 11.03
N PHE A 210 -6.45 -9.80 9.99
CA PHE A 210 -5.93 -11.16 10.04
C PHE A 210 -4.43 -11.17 10.37
N ASP A 211 -3.64 -10.38 9.62
CA ASP A 211 -2.18 -10.30 9.79
C ASP A 211 -1.83 -9.80 11.21
N SER A 212 -2.64 -8.89 11.75
CA SER A 212 -2.43 -8.28 13.08
C SER A 212 -2.86 -9.15 14.27
N ILE A 213 -3.45 -10.34 14.06
CA ILE A 213 -3.87 -11.24 15.16
C ILE A 213 -2.76 -11.50 16.19
N PRO A 214 -1.51 -11.86 15.80
CA PRO A 214 -0.42 -12.09 16.75
C PRO A 214 -0.04 -10.83 17.54
N VAL A 215 -0.07 -9.67 16.88
CA VAL A 215 0.22 -8.36 17.50
C VAL A 215 -0.83 -8.04 18.56
N PHE A 216 -2.12 -8.13 18.23
CA PHE A 216 -3.22 -7.86 19.18
C PHE A 216 -3.16 -8.80 20.38
N TYR A 217 -2.82 -10.06 20.14
CA TYR A 217 -2.62 -11.02 21.20
C TYR A 217 -1.49 -10.60 22.16
N ARG A 218 -0.30 -10.27 21.63
CA ARG A 218 0.85 -9.84 22.46
C ARG A 218 0.55 -8.56 23.23
N VAL A 219 -0.09 -7.57 22.61
CA VAL A 219 -0.48 -6.31 23.28
C VAL A 219 -1.47 -6.57 24.41
N ARG A 220 -2.47 -7.45 24.20
CA ARG A 220 -3.43 -7.82 25.25
C ARG A 220 -2.71 -8.53 26.41
N LEU A 221 -1.85 -9.50 26.11
CA LEU A 221 -1.10 -10.25 27.13
C LEU A 221 -0.19 -9.33 27.94
N GLY A 222 0.51 -8.43 27.25
CA GLY A 222 1.40 -7.43 27.84
C GLY A 222 0.71 -6.48 28.81
N ARG A 223 -0.52 -6.07 28.49
CA ARG A 223 -1.35 -5.25 29.39
C ARG A 223 -1.82 -6.01 30.61
N THR A 224 -2.03 -7.33 30.51
CA THR A 224 -2.39 -8.18 31.65
C THR A 224 -1.21 -8.59 32.53
N LEU A 225 0.02 -8.61 32.01
CA LEU A 225 1.21 -9.06 32.75
C LEU A 225 2.13 -7.92 33.23
N GLY A 226 1.81 -6.65 32.92
CA GLY A 226 2.40 -5.50 33.60
C GLY A 226 3.92 -5.30 33.52
N GLY A 227 4.64 -5.93 32.59
CA GLY A 227 6.11 -5.78 32.52
C GLY A 227 6.85 -6.37 31.31
N ASP A 228 6.32 -7.41 30.65
CA ASP A 228 7.15 -8.20 29.72
C ASP A 228 7.18 -7.72 28.25
N VAL A 229 6.39 -6.71 27.87
CA VAL A 229 6.43 -6.15 26.49
C VAL A 229 7.74 -5.40 26.23
N MET A 230 8.36 -4.87 27.28
CA MET A 230 9.59 -4.10 27.16
C MET A 230 10.77 -4.97 26.69
N ILE A 231 10.75 -6.29 26.94
CA ILE A 231 11.85 -7.20 26.60
C ILE A 231 11.89 -7.51 25.09
N SER A 232 10.73 -7.60 24.42
CA SER A 232 10.68 -7.89 22.97
C SER A 232 10.88 -6.64 22.11
N ILE A 233 10.46 -5.46 22.60
CA ILE A 233 10.74 -4.17 21.95
C ILE A 233 12.24 -3.86 22.07
N ASN A 234 12.85 -4.11 23.23
CA ASN A 234 14.29 -3.89 23.41
C ASN A 234 15.14 -4.76 22.48
N LYS A 235 14.75 -5.99 22.11
CA LYS A 235 15.50 -6.76 21.08
C LYS A 235 15.37 -6.17 19.67
N LEU A 236 14.23 -5.58 19.33
CA LEU A 236 14.07 -4.90 18.04
C LEU A 236 14.83 -3.57 18.05
N ASP A 237 14.74 -2.79 19.13
CA ASP A 237 15.50 -1.55 19.32
C ASP A 237 17.00 -1.80 19.39
N GLU A 238 17.46 -2.88 20.02
CA GLU A 238 18.86 -3.30 20.05
C GLU A 238 19.34 -3.67 18.63
N PHE A 239 18.49 -4.28 17.78
CA PHE A 239 18.78 -4.51 16.36
C PHE A 239 18.72 -3.24 15.49
N LEU A 240 17.77 -2.33 15.74
CA LEU A 240 17.70 -1.02 15.08
C LEU A 240 18.83 -0.08 15.56
N SER A 241 19.42 -0.38 16.72
CA SER A 241 20.53 0.28 17.38
C SER A 241 21.86 -0.47 17.24
N ILE A 242 21.93 -1.55 16.44
CA ILE A 242 23.20 -2.05 15.89
C ILE A 242 23.73 -0.94 14.99
N LYS A 243 24.60 -0.13 15.60
CA LYS A 243 25.39 0.97 15.04
C LYS A 243 25.33 1.07 13.52
N LEU A 244 24.40 1.88 13.03
CA LEU A 244 24.59 2.71 11.84
C LEU A 244 25.31 3.99 12.26
#